data_AF-E6S905-F1
#
_entry.id   AF-E6S905-F1
#
_cell.length_a   1.000
_cell.length_b   1.000
_cell.length_c   1.000
_cell.angle_alpha   90.00
_cell.angle_beta   90.00
_cell.angle_gamma   90.00
#
_symmetry.space_group_name_H-M   'P 1'
#
loop_
_entity.id
_entity.type
_entity.pdbx_description
1 polymer ?
#
loop_
_entity_poly.entity_id
_entity_poly.type
_entity_poly.pdbx_seq_one_letter_code
_entity_poly.pdbx_strand_id
1 'polypeptide(L)'
;MVTRSVEGVEGQWEISTRARIGKVRINPPHAPHRAQPTPHEALALALAVALTHGLRIPCADGDAWISDDPRERARAAPLCRFCPVRSQCAEAGESTRERFGVWAGRDLTPFTRKPGRPRGKKPEEKETSR
;
A
#
# COMPACT_ATOMS: atom_id res chain seq x y z
N MET A 1 39.87 16.81 -32.83
CA MET A 1 38.53 16.21 -33.02
C MET A 1 38.69 14.71 -32.86
N VAL A 2 38.40 14.18 -31.66
CA VAL A 2 38.48 12.73 -31.40
C VAL A 2 37.11 12.13 -31.74
N THR A 3 37.01 11.52 -32.92
CA THR A 3 35.92 10.61 -33.27
C THR A 3 36.16 9.30 -32.55
N ARG A 4 35.38 9.02 -31.52
CA ARG A 4 35.45 7.77 -30.77
C ARG A 4 34.59 6.73 -31.47
N SER A 5 35.19 5.98 -32.41
CA SER A 5 34.65 4.71 -32.91
C SER A 5 34.57 3.72 -31.75
N VAL A 6 33.40 3.13 -31.54
CA VAL A 6 33.22 1.94 -30.70
C VAL A 6 32.83 0.79 -31.62
N GLU A 7 33.82 0.21 -32.27
CA GLU A 7 33.72 -1.10 -32.91
C GLU A 7 34.37 -2.13 -31.98
N GLY A 8 33.65 -3.22 -31.71
CA GLY A 8 34.19 -4.40 -31.05
C GLY A 8 33.51 -4.71 -29.72
N VAL A 9 32.59 -5.68 -29.72
CA VAL A 9 32.88 -7.08 -29.32
C VAL A 9 31.61 -7.92 -29.51
N GLU A 10 31.32 -8.34 -30.74
CA GLU A 10 30.39 -9.45 -30.94
C GLU A 10 31.19 -10.75 -30.80
N GLY A 11 31.15 -11.30 -29.59
CA GLY A 11 31.80 -12.55 -29.23
C GLY A 11 31.27 -13.71 -30.07
N GLN A 12 32.16 -14.23 -30.91
CA GLN A 12 32.14 -15.55 -31.51
C GLN A 12 31.80 -16.62 -30.46
N TRP A 13 30.58 -17.18 -30.48
CA TRP A 13 30.26 -18.43 -29.80
C TRP A 13 29.99 -19.49 -30.87
N GLU A 14 31.04 -20.21 -31.21
CA GLU A 14 31.00 -21.32 -32.16
C GLU A 14 30.57 -22.58 -31.39
N ILE A 15 29.27 -22.89 -31.38
CA ILE A 15 28.78 -24.18 -30.86
C ILE A 15 28.97 -25.26 -31.92
N SER A 16 30.13 -25.90 -31.86
CA SER A 16 30.35 -27.22 -32.46
C SER A 16 29.99 -28.31 -31.45
N THR A 17 28.96 -29.10 -31.76
CA THR A 17 28.99 -30.58 -31.72
C THR A 17 27.61 -31.16 -32.02
N ARG A 18 27.59 -32.05 -33.00
CA ARG A 18 26.42 -32.71 -33.55
C ARG A 18 26.10 -33.95 -32.70
N ALA A 19 25.34 -33.77 -31.61
CA ALA A 19 24.83 -34.88 -30.80
C ALA A 19 23.39 -35.20 -31.20
N ARG A 20 23.14 -36.47 -31.60
CA ARG A 20 21.77 -37.01 -31.74
C ARG A 20 21.18 -37.22 -30.34
N ILE A 21 20.71 -36.14 -29.73
CA ILE A 21 19.95 -36.20 -28.49
C ILE A 21 18.50 -36.48 -28.91
N GLY A 22 17.97 -37.65 -28.53
CA GLY A 22 16.53 -37.93 -28.65
C GLY A 22 15.73 -36.79 -28.02
N LYS A 23 14.52 -36.52 -28.52
CA LYS A 23 13.66 -35.40 -28.08
C LYS A 23 13.24 -35.53 -26.61
N VAL A 24 14.16 -35.34 -25.67
CA VAL A 24 13.84 -35.06 -24.28
C VAL A 24 13.31 -33.63 -24.28
N ARG A 25 12.01 -33.46 -24.03
CA ARG A 25 11.47 -32.15 -23.67
C ARG A 25 11.98 -31.84 -22.27
N ILE A 26 13.17 -31.24 -22.18
CA ILE A 26 13.61 -30.62 -20.95
C ILE A 26 12.67 -29.43 -20.75
N ASN A 27 11.73 -29.54 -19.82
CA ASN A 27 10.95 -28.39 -19.39
C ASN A 27 11.95 -27.45 -18.70
N PRO A 28 12.14 -26.20 -19.16
CA PRO A 28 13.05 -25.29 -18.49
C PRO A 28 12.67 -25.22 -17.02
N PRO A 29 13.64 -25.16 -16.08
CA PRO A 29 13.29 -24.83 -14.71
C PRO A 29 12.50 -23.52 -14.78
N HIS A 30 11.26 -23.53 -14.29
CA HIS A 30 10.51 -22.31 -14.14
C HIS A 30 11.42 -21.35 -13.39
N ALA A 31 11.83 -20.26 -14.04
CA ALA A 31 12.55 -19.21 -13.34
C ALA A 31 11.68 -18.86 -12.13
N PRO A 32 12.26 -18.71 -10.91
CA PRO A 32 11.44 -18.26 -9.79
C PRO A 32 10.76 -16.99 -10.27
N HIS A 33 9.43 -16.99 -10.31
CA HIS A 33 8.67 -15.75 -10.46
C HIS A 33 9.32 -14.80 -9.46
N ARG A 34 9.91 -13.69 -9.92
CA ARG A 34 10.42 -12.66 -9.00
C ARG A 34 9.30 -12.47 -7.98
N ALA A 35 9.59 -12.75 -6.71
CA ALA A 35 8.61 -12.60 -5.66
C ALA A 35 8.17 -11.13 -5.73
N GLN A 36 6.94 -10.92 -6.19
CA GLN A 36 6.39 -9.58 -6.32
C GLN A 36 6.29 -9.01 -4.90
N PRO A 37 6.65 -7.73 -4.69
CA PRO A 37 6.49 -7.13 -3.37
C PRO A 37 5.02 -7.21 -2.95
N THR A 38 4.77 -7.47 -1.68
CA THR A 38 3.42 -7.38 -1.13
C THR A 38 2.90 -5.94 -1.28
N PRO A 39 1.57 -5.71 -1.32
CA PRO A 39 1.02 -4.36 -1.46
C PRO A 39 1.53 -3.35 -0.41
N HIS A 40 1.76 -3.81 0.83
CA HIS A 40 2.35 -2.98 1.88
C HIS A 40 3.83 -2.68 1.65
N GLU A 41 4.62 -3.63 1.16
CA GLU A 41 6.01 -3.37 0.77
C GLU A 41 6.10 -2.40 -0.40
N ALA A 42 5.21 -2.56 -1.40
CA ALA A 42 5.11 -1.64 -2.53
C ALA A 42 4.73 -0.22 -2.07
N LEU A 43 3.79 -0.09 -1.14
CA LEU A 43 3.44 1.19 -0.52
C LEU A 43 4.63 1.78 0.28
N ALA A 44 5.30 0.97 1.10
CA ALA A 44 6.44 1.41 1.90
C ALA A 44 7.57 1.96 1.01
N LEU A 45 7.88 1.25 -0.09
CA LEU A 45 8.87 1.70 -1.07
C LEU A 45 8.42 2.99 -1.78
N ALA A 46 7.15 3.07 -2.20
CA ALA A 46 6.63 4.26 -2.86
C ALA A 46 6.66 5.50 -1.94
N LEU A 47 6.33 5.34 -0.65
CA LEU A 47 6.44 6.39 0.35
C LEU A 47 7.90 6.84 0.55
N ALA A 48 8.82 5.89 0.70
CA ALA A 48 10.24 6.20 0.83
C ALA A 48 10.76 7.02 -0.36
N VAL A 49 10.44 6.60 -1.58
CA VAL A 49 10.79 7.32 -2.82
C VAL A 49 10.16 8.72 -2.85
N ALA A 50 8.86 8.85 -2.53
CA ALA A 50 8.20 10.15 -2.56
C ALA A 50 8.83 11.14 -1.57
N LEU A 51 9.16 10.68 -0.35
CA LEU A 51 9.78 11.49 0.68
C LEU A 51 11.22 11.88 0.31
N THR A 52 12.02 10.98 -0.28
CA THR A 52 13.39 11.31 -0.72
C THR A 52 13.41 12.32 -1.87
N HIS A 53 12.37 12.34 -2.71
CA HIS A 53 12.17 13.34 -3.75
C HIS A 53 11.50 14.63 -3.26
N GLY A 54 11.21 14.76 -1.96
CA GLY A 54 10.57 15.95 -1.39
C GLY A 54 9.13 16.15 -1.86
N LEU A 55 8.45 15.09 -2.31
CA LEU A 55 7.05 15.17 -2.69
C LEU A 55 6.16 15.31 -1.47
N ARG A 56 5.08 16.07 -1.60
CA ARG A 56 4.12 16.32 -0.53
C ARG A 56 3.30 15.07 -0.23
N ILE A 57 3.52 14.48 0.96
CA ILE A 57 2.74 13.35 1.49
C ILE A 57 1.87 13.86 2.66
N PRO A 58 0.56 14.12 2.45
CA PRO A 58 -0.27 14.78 3.46
C PRO A 58 -0.30 14.08 4.81
N CYS A 59 -0.31 12.74 4.83
CA CYS A 59 -0.37 11.95 6.06
C CYS A 59 0.97 11.88 6.81
N ALA A 60 2.05 12.41 6.26
CA ALA A 60 3.32 12.53 6.98
C ALA A 60 3.36 13.76 7.90
N ASP A 61 2.47 14.74 7.68
CA ASP A 61 2.45 16.02 8.40
C ASP A 61 1.60 15.98 9.69
N GLY A 62 1.03 14.82 10.06
CA GLY A 62 0.29 14.65 11.31
C GLY A 62 -0.63 13.44 11.35
N ASP A 63 -1.32 13.26 12.49
CA ASP A 63 -2.01 12.01 12.83
C ASP A 63 -3.50 11.96 12.42
N ALA A 64 -4.02 12.98 11.73
CA ALA A 64 -5.45 13.08 11.42
C ALA A 64 -5.99 11.90 10.57
N TRP A 65 -5.12 11.20 9.85
CA TRP A 65 -5.47 10.01 9.04
C TRP A 65 -5.61 8.74 9.87
N ILE A 66 -5.02 8.71 11.07
CA ILE A 66 -5.06 7.60 12.02
C ILE A 66 -5.77 7.99 13.34
N SER A 67 -6.38 9.17 13.40
CA SER A 67 -7.11 9.62 14.57
C SER A 67 -8.25 8.66 14.91
N ASP A 68 -8.54 8.48 16.19
CA ASP A 68 -9.74 7.77 16.67
C ASP A 68 -11.03 8.52 16.32
N ASP A 69 -11.00 9.86 16.16
CA ASP A 69 -12.18 10.64 15.80
C ASP A 69 -12.53 10.46 14.32
N PRO A 70 -13.69 9.84 13.98
CA PRO A 70 -14.13 9.71 12.59
C PRO A 70 -14.30 11.05 11.88
N ARG A 71 -14.56 12.15 12.62
CA ARG A 71 -14.68 13.49 12.02
C ARG A 71 -13.32 14.04 11.61
N GLU A 72 -12.25 13.74 12.34
CA GLU A 72 -10.89 14.11 11.95
C GLU A 72 -10.45 13.36 10.70
N ARG A 73 -10.66 12.04 10.68
CA ARG A 73 -10.38 11.21 9.51
C ARG A 73 -11.17 11.67 8.28
N ALA A 74 -12.45 11.99 8.44
CA ALA A 74 -13.29 12.50 7.35
C ALA A 74 -12.81 13.85 6.80
N ARG A 75 -12.26 14.74 7.64
CA ARG A 75 -11.63 16.00 7.21
C ARG A 75 -10.28 15.78 6.51
N ALA A 76 -9.52 14.79 6.95
CA ALA A 76 -8.21 14.46 6.40
C ALA A 76 -8.29 13.77 5.04
N ALA A 77 -9.29 12.91 4.82
CA ALA A 77 -9.38 12.07 3.63
C ALA A 77 -9.34 12.82 2.28
N PRO A 78 -10.06 13.95 2.08
CA PRO A 78 -9.98 14.73 0.85
C PRO A 78 -8.59 15.27 0.52
N LEU A 79 -7.73 15.46 1.53
CA LEU A 79 -6.36 15.98 1.35
C LEU A 79 -5.47 15.01 0.56
N CYS A 80 -5.86 13.73 0.46
CA CYS A 80 -5.16 12.70 -0.31
C CYS A 80 -5.34 12.82 -1.82
N ARG A 81 -6.22 13.71 -2.34
CA ARG A 81 -6.59 13.80 -3.77
C ARG A 81 -5.39 13.83 -4.73
N PHE A 82 -4.33 14.54 -4.36
CA PHE A 82 -3.13 14.74 -5.18
C PHE A 82 -1.89 13.99 -4.63
N CYS A 83 -2.09 13.01 -3.76
CA CYS A 83 -0.99 12.23 -3.20
C CYS A 83 -0.37 11.33 -4.30
N PRO A 84 0.97 11.37 -4.51
CA PRO A 84 1.62 10.60 -5.57
C PRO A 84 1.58 9.08 -5.36
N VAL A 85 1.43 8.63 -4.11
CA VAL A 85 1.40 7.19 -3.76
C VAL A 85 -0.03 6.64 -3.60
N ARG A 86 -1.03 7.36 -4.12
CA ARG A 86 -2.44 7.05 -3.87
C ARG A 86 -2.87 5.68 -4.39
N SER A 87 -2.30 5.20 -5.50
CA SER A 87 -2.63 3.88 -6.06
C SER A 87 -2.10 2.75 -5.19
N GLN A 88 -0.82 2.79 -4.80
CA GLN A 88 -0.22 1.81 -3.90
C GLN A 88 -0.90 1.82 -2.53
N CYS A 89 -1.31 3.01 -2.05
CA CYS A 89 -2.05 3.15 -0.81
C CYS A 89 -3.44 2.50 -0.89
N ALA A 90 -4.13 2.60 -2.03
CA ALA A 90 -5.42 1.95 -2.23
C ALA A 90 -5.27 0.42 -2.21
N GLU A 91 -4.28 -0.10 -2.94
CA GLU A 91 -4.00 -1.53 -3.03
C GLU A 91 -3.61 -2.13 -1.68
N ALA A 92 -2.75 -1.44 -0.91
CA ALA A 92 -2.38 -1.86 0.43
C ALA A 92 -3.58 -1.93 1.37
N GLY A 93 -4.41 -0.88 1.40
CA GLY A 93 -5.60 -0.82 2.27
C GLY A 93 -6.65 -1.88 1.93
N GLU A 94 -6.83 -2.18 0.64
CA GLU A 94 -7.76 -3.21 0.18
C GLU A 94 -7.24 -4.63 0.43
N SER A 95 -5.94 -4.86 0.24
CA SER A 95 -5.32 -6.20 0.34
C SER A 95 -5.31 -6.77 1.76
N THR A 96 -5.06 -5.96 2.78
CA THR A 96 -4.98 -6.44 4.18
C THR A 96 -6.30 -6.33 4.93
N ARG A 97 -7.37 -5.85 4.25
CA ARG A 97 -8.64 -5.48 4.88
C ARG A 97 -8.40 -4.54 6.06
N GLU A 98 -7.55 -3.54 5.89
CA GLU A 98 -7.16 -2.70 7.02
C GLU A 98 -8.37 -1.91 7.52
N ARG A 99 -8.76 -2.20 8.77
CA ARG A 99 -10.03 -1.75 9.35
C ARG A 99 -9.88 -0.46 10.13
N PHE A 100 -8.79 0.26 9.95
CA PHE A 100 -8.53 1.47 10.69
C PHE A 100 -7.77 2.49 9.83
N GLY A 101 -8.14 3.75 9.99
CA GLY A 101 -7.52 4.89 9.34
C GLY A 101 -8.02 5.18 7.93
N VAL A 102 -7.44 6.22 7.35
CA VAL A 102 -7.70 6.70 5.99
C VAL A 102 -6.71 6.11 5.00
N TRP A 103 -7.23 5.45 3.96
CA TRP A 103 -6.47 4.82 2.88
C TRP A 103 -6.88 5.41 1.53
N ALA A 104 -5.92 5.93 0.76
CA ALA A 104 -6.13 6.56 -0.55
C ALA A 104 -7.26 7.61 -0.62
N GLY A 105 -7.53 8.28 0.51
CA GLY A 105 -8.62 9.25 0.67
C GLY A 105 -9.98 8.66 1.06
N ARG A 106 -10.01 7.43 1.59
CA ARG A 106 -11.21 6.74 2.09
C ARG A 106 -10.97 6.31 3.54
N ASP A 107 -11.87 6.66 4.45
CA ASP A 107 -11.85 6.08 5.81
C ASP A 107 -12.33 4.63 5.71
N LEU A 108 -11.45 3.67 6.02
CA LEU A 108 -11.79 2.24 6.05
C LEU A 108 -12.18 1.77 7.46
N THR A 109 -12.17 2.68 8.45
CA THR A 109 -12.57 2.36 9.81
C THR A 109 -14.06 2.08 9.87
N PRO A 110 -14.49 0.88 10.32
CA PRO A 110 -15.89 0.61 10.55
C PRO A 110 -16.44 1.61 11.58
N PHE A 111 -17.58 2.22 11.28
CA PHE A 111 -18.36 2.90 12.29
C PHE A 111 -18.87 1.87 13.29
N THR A 112 -18.11 1.62 14.35
CA THR A 112 -18.68 0.97 15.52
C THR A 112 -19.71 1.95 16.06
N ARG A 113 -21.00 1.71 15.76
CA ARG A 113 -22.06 2.33 16.54
C ARG A 113 -21.76 1.89 17.97
N LYS A 114 -21.26 2.79 18.83
CA LYS A 114 -21.22 2.54 20.27
C LYS A 114 -22.60 1.99 20.62
N PRO A 115 -22.74 0.77 21.18
CA PRO A 115 -24.02 0.31 21.69
C PRO A 115 -24.53 1.44 22.57
N GLY A 116 -25.69 1.99 22.20
CA GLY A 116 -26.18 3.21 22.80
C GLY A 116 -26.12 3.09 24.31
N ARG A 117 -25.55 4.12 24.97
CA ARG A 117 -25.69 4.28 26.42
C ARG A 117 -27.17 3.99 26.75
N PRO A 118 -27.49 3.09 27.71
CA PRO A 118 -28.87 2.73 27.96
C PRO A 118 -29.67 4.00 28.21
N ARG A 119 -30.78 4.15 27.46
CA ARG A 119 -31.75 5.24 27.64
C ARG A 119 -32.09 5.30 29.13
N GLY A 120 -31.99 6.50 29.69
CA GLY A 120 -31.97 6.74 31.13
C GLY A 120 -33.05 5.98 31.89
N LYS A 121 -32.66 5.34 32.99
CA LYS A 121 -33.60 5.03 34.05
C LYS A 121 -33.96 6.39 34.66
N LYS A 122 -35.24 6.77 34.66
CA LYS A 122 -35.71 7.91 35.47
C LYS A 122 -35.22 7.68 36.91
N PRO A 123 -34.71 8.68 37.63
CA PRO A 123 -34.62 8.57 39.08
C PRO A 123 -36.07 8.46 39.57
N GLU A 124 -36.42 7.31 40.13
CA GLU A 124 -37.64 7.18 40.92
C GLU A 124 -37.41 8.00 42.19
N GLU A 125 -38.10 9.13 42.25
CA GLU A 125 -38.16 10.01 43.40
C GLU A 125 -38.74 9.23 44.59
N LYS A 126 -37.87 8.79 45.50
CA LYS A 126 -38.32 8.37 46.82
C LYS A 126 -38.65 9.62 47.63
N GLU A 127 -39.90 10.05 47.56
CA GLU A 127 -40.47 10.97 48.53
C GLU A 127 -40.73 10.21 49.84
N THR A 128 -39.70 10.16 50.67
CA THR A 128 -39.85 9.97 52.12
C THR A 128 -40.18 11.34 52.70
N SER A 129 -41.43 11.57 53.13
CA SER A 129 -41.80 12.33 54.35
C SER A 129 -43.29 12.72 54.32
N ARG A 130 -44.13 12.09 55.15
CA ARG A 130 -44.75 12.68 56.35
C ARG A 130 -45.96 11.87 56.84
#